data_AF-A0A5E7HN44-F1
#
_entry.id   AF-A0A5E7HN44-F1
#
_cell.length_a   1.000
_cell.length_b   1.000
_cell.length_c   1.000
_cell.angle_alpha   90.00
_cell.angle_beta   90.00
_cell.angle_gamma   90.00
#
_symmetry.space_group_name_H-M   'P 1'
#
loop_
_entity.id
_entity.type
_entity.pdbx_description
1 polymer ?
#
loop_
_entity_poly.entity_id
_entity_poly.type
_entity_poly.pdbx_seq_one_letter_code
_entity_poly.pdbx_strand_id
1 'polypeptide(L)'
;MSSELVFNSLIKPARYWTHWSFDAQDMHGLTQDHLLQEGDTPHTVAERMNQLFSGQVLCSDSPQDGFWLDTLYEAADLMPTFELKPLEVFVGREDASEIYQRLPTTRHHRALNDATALMNACRAFFEA
;
A
#
# COMPACT_ATOMS: atom_id res chain seq x y z
N MET A 1 22.71 -4.31 -12.12
CA MET A 1 21.31 -4.79 -12.18
C MET A 1 20.72 -4.58 -10.81
N SER A 2 20.02 -3.46 -10.57
CA SER A 2 19.29 -3.30 -9.32
C SER A 2 18.13 -4.28 -9.37
N SER A 3 18.07 -5.24 -8.45
CA SER A 3 16.87 -6.07 -8.29
C SER A 3 15.72 -5.16 -7.90
N GLU A 4 14.58 -5.27 -8.58
CA GLU A 4 13.35 -4.64 -8.15
C GLU A 4 12.98 -5.19 -6.77
N LEU A 5 12.94 -4.31 -5.77
CA LEU A 5 12.56 -4.68 -4.42
C LEU A 5 11.04 -4.79 -4.35
N VAL A 6 10.52 -5.97 -4.01
CA VAL A 6 9.09 -6.20 -3.83
C VAL A 6 8.83 -6.61 -2.37
N PHE A 7 7.90 -5.92 -1.72
CA PHE A 7 7.47 -6.20 -0.36
C PHE A 7 5.94 -6.27 -0.28
N ASN A 8 5.42 -7.27 0.41
CA ASN A 8 4.00 -7.45 0.69
C ASN A 8 3.83 -8.22 2.00
N SER A 9 2.86 -7.83 2.83
CA SER A 9 2.57 -8.50 4.09
C SER A 9 1.07 -8.41 4.41
N LEU A 10 0.57 -9.41 5.15
CA LEU A 10 -0.73 -9.33 5.82
C LEU A 10 -0.49 -8.76 7.22
N ILE A 11 -1.33 -7.81 7.64
CA ILE A 11 -1.22 -7.21 8.96
C ILE A 11 -2.27 -7.83 9.88
N LYS A 12 -1.80 -8.41 10.99
CA LYS A 12 -2.66 -8.85 12.08
C LYS A 12 -3.28 -7.63 12.76
N PRO A 13 -4.63 -7.56 12.88
CA PRO A 13 -5.26 -6.40 13.49
C PRO A 13 -4.78 -6.16 14.91
N ALA A 14 -4.48 -4.90 15.24
CA ALA A 14 -4.22 -4.52 16.62
C ALA A 14 -5.46 -4.79 17.48
N ARG A 15 -5.26 -5.12 18.77
CA ARG A 15 -6.35 -5.51 19.67
C ARG A 15 -7.45 -4.46 19.80
N TYR A 16 -7.13 -3.19 19.62
CA TYR A 16 -8.05 -2.06 19.72
C TYR A 16 -8.68 -1.66 18.38
N TRP A 17 -8.32 -2.32 17.26
CA TRP A 17 -9.01 -2.16 15.98
C TRP A 17 -10.27 -3.04 15.97
N THR A 18 -11.37 -2.48 16.46
CA THR A 18 -12.60 -3.25 16.70
C THR A 18 -13.59 -3.23 15.54
N HIS A 19 -13.43 -2.34 14.58
CA HIS A 19 -14.33 -2.25 13.43
C HIS A 19 -13.89 -3.22 12.32
N TRP A 20 -14.83 -3.99 11.78
CA TRP A 20 -14.61 -4.88 10.64
C TRP A 20 -15.71 -4.66 9.60
N SER A 21 -15.31 -4.50 8.33
CA SER A 21 -16.25 -4.31 7.21
C SER A 21 -16.35 -5.60 6.40
N PHE A 22 -17.57 -6.16 6.29
CA PHE A 22 -17.82 -7.32 5.45
C PHE A 22 -17.69 -7.00 3.96
N ASP A 23 -18.05 -5.79 3.54
CA ASP A 23 -17.87 -5.34 2.16
C ASP A 23 -16.38 -5.29 1.79
N ALA A 24 -15.53 -4.80 2.72
CA ALA A 24 -14.08 -4.80 2.50
C ALA A 24 -13.49 -6.22 2.48
N GLN A 25 -13.98 -7.11 3.35
CA GLN A 25 -13.60 -8.53 3.34
C GLN A 25 -13.90 -9.17 1.98
N ASP A 26 -15.09 -8.96 1.43
CA ASP A 26 -15.49 -9.52 0.12
C ASP A 26 -14.67 -8.90 -1.02
N MET A 27 -14.43 -7.60 -0.96
CA MET A 27 -13.61 -6.87 -1.92
C MET A 27 -12.16 -7.37 -1.93
N HIS A 28 -11.57 -7.64 -0.76
CA HIS A 28 -10.16 -8.05 -0.65
C HIS A 28 -9.93 -9.57 -0.60
N GLY A 29 -11.01 -10.35 -0.41
CA GLY A 29 -10.93 -11.80 -0.19
C GLY A 29 -10.14 -12.16 1.09
N LEU A 30 -10.25 -11.34 2.14
CA LEU A 30 -9.54 -11.53 3.41
C LEU A 30 -10.52 -11.56 4.56
N THR A 31 -10.59 -12.70 5.26
CA THR A 31 -11.35 -12.79 6.51
C THR A 31 -10.52 -12.26 7.68
N GLN A 32 -11.21 -11.83 8.74
CA GLN A 32 -10.54 -11.40 9.96
C GLN A 32 -9.71 -12.54 10.57
N ASP A 33 -10.26 -13.77 10.58
CA ASP A 33 -9.57 -14.96 11.08
C ASP A 33 -8.27 -15.25 10.32
N HIS A 34 -8.28 -15.08 8.99
CA HIS A 34 -7.09 -15.25 8.17
C HIS A 34 -6.00 -14.24 8.59
N LEU A 35 -6.35 -12.96 8.78
CA LEU A 35 -5.40 -11.96 9.26
C LEU A 35 -4.91 -12.24 10.70
N LEU A 36 -5.76 -12.79 11.56
CA LEU A 36 -5.38 -13.15 12.93
C LEU A 36 -4.40 -14.32 12.99
N GLN A 37 -4.51 -15.26 12.05
CA GLN A 37 -3.69 -16.47 11.96
C GLN A 37 -2.38 -16.23 11.21
N GLU A 38 -2.45 -15.59 10.04
CA GLU A 38 -1.33 -15.49 9.09
C GLU A 38 -0.69 -14.10 9.03
N GLY A 39 -1.27 -13.09 9.68
CA GLY A 39 -0.77 -11.73 9.68
C GLY A 39 0.44 -11.52 10.60
N ASP A 40 1.39 -10.69 10.14
CA ASP A 40 2.47 -10.15 10.96
C ASP A 40 1.93 -9.04 11.89
N THR A 41 2.60 -8.80 13.01
CA THR A 41 2.20 -7.71 13.91
C THR A 41 2.43 -6.33 13.26
N PRO A 42 1.65 -5.28 13.60
CA PRO A 42 1.88 -3.92 13.12
C PRO A 42 3.35 -3.47 13.28
N HIS A 43 3.95 -3.75 14.45
CA HIS A 43 5.34 -3.44 14.74
C HIS A 43 6.31 -4.12 13.77
N THR A 44 6.14 -5.43 13.53
CA THR A 44 7.00 -6.19 12.61
C THR A 44 6.90 -5.68 11.18
N VAL A 45 5.71 -5.33 10.71
CA VAL A 45 5.52 -4.80 9.36
C VAL A 45 6.14 -3.41 9.23
N ALA A 46 5.86 -2.49 10.16
CA ALA A 46 6.41 -1.14 10.15
C ALA A 46 7.94 -1.13 10.28
N GLU A 47 8.53 -1.99 11.12
CA GLU A 47 9.99 -2.14 11.24
C GLU A 47 10.61 -2.57 9.91
N ARG A 48 10.03 -3.58 9.24
CA ARG A 48 10.51 -4.03 7.92
C ARG A 48 10.37 -2.93 6.87
N MET A 49 9.25 -2.22 6.83
CA MET A 49 9.05 -1.11 5.91
C MET A 49 10.09 -0.01 6.13
N ASN A 50 10.38 0.35 7.39
CA ASN A 50 11.41 1.32 7.74
C ASN A 50 12.81 0.89 7.29
N GLN A 51 13.15 -0.40 7.42
CA GLN A 51 14.44 -0.93 6.97
C GLN A 51 14.57 -0.92 5.44
N LEU A 52 13.51 -1.31 4.73
CA LEU A 52 13.52 -1.45 3.28
C LEU A 52 13.48 -0.10 2.55
N PHE A 53 12.71 0.86 3.08
CA PHE A 53 12.38 2.09 2.39
C PHE A 53 13.03 3.34 2.98
N SER A 54 13.92 3.20 3.98
CA SER A 54 14.58 4.33 4.65
C SER A 54 15.11 5.40 3.67
N GLY A 55 14.69 6.65 3.87
CA GLY A 55 15.07 7.80 3.06
C GLY A 55 14.42 7.87 1.67
N GLN A 56 13.54 6.94 1.32
CA GLN A 56 12.83 6.95 0.04
C GLN A 56 11.53 7.75 0.10
N VAL A 57 11.04 8.14 -1.07
CA VAL A 57 9.70 8.70 -1.25
C VAL A 57 8.90 7.70 -2.09
N LEU A 58 7.95 7.03 -1.46
CA LEU A 58 7.06 6.06 -2.08
C LEU A 58 5.88 6.78 -2.75
N CYS A 59 5.35 6.16 -3.81
CA CYS A 59 4.20 6.66 -4.55
C CYS A 59 2.93 5.86 -4.19
N SER A 60 1.80 6.55 -4.06
CA SER A 60 0.47 5.97 -3.90
C SER A 60 -0.50 6.56 -4.93
N ASP A 61 -1.49 5.76 -5.35
CA ASP A 61 -2.62 6.16 -6.19
C ASP A 61 -3.90 6.50 -5.38
N SER A 62 -3.83 6.43 -4.06
CA SER A 62 -4.98 6.58 -3.18
C SER A 62 -4.68 7.50 -1.99
N PRO A 63 -5.49 8.56 -1.77
CA PRO A 63 -5.32 9.41 -0.60
C PRO A 63 -5.64 8.67 0.72
N GLN A 64 -6.34 7.53 0.68
CA GLN A 64 -6.60 6.72 1.87
C GLN A 64 -5.34 6.02 2.38
N ASP A 65 -4.32 5.78 1.55
CA ASP A 65 -3.13 5.05 1.96
C ASP A 65 -2.33 5.79 3.04
N GLY A 66 -2.32 7.13 3.01
CA GLY A 66 -1.71 7.93 4.07
C GLY A 66 -2.37 7.71 5.43
N PHE A 67 -3.70 7.70 5.48
CA PHE A 67 -4.46 7.42 6.70
C PHE A 67 -4.17 6.02 7.25
N TRP A 68 -4.12 5.00 6.38
CA TRP A 68 -3.82 3.64 6.80
C TRP A 68 -2.37 3.43 7.20
N LEU A 69 -1.44 4.14 6.57
CA LEU A 69 -0.04 4.18 6.98
C LEU A 69 0.09 4.78 8.39
N ASP A 70 -0.55 5.92 8.66
CA ASP A 70 -0.56 6.54 9.99
C ASP A 70 -1.15 5.58 11.03
N THR A 71 -2.26 4.93 10.70
CA THR A 71 -2.91 3.92 11.58
C THR A 71 -1.98 2.74 11.89
N LEU A 72 -1.24 2.25 10.89
CA LEU A 72 -0.25 1.18 11.07
C LEU A 72 0.89 1.62 11.99
N TYR A 73 1.44 2.81 11.76
CA TYR A 73 2.59 3.31 12.50
C TYR A 73 2.24 3.72 13.94
N GLU A 74 1.03 4.20 14.18
CA GLU A 74 0.48 4.38 15.53
C GLU A 74 0.44 3.04 16.29
N ALA A 75 -0.10 1.98 15.66
CA ALA A 75 -0.16 0.66 16.28
C ALA A 75 1.20 -0.03 16.45
N ALA A 76 2.19 0.38 15.66
CA ALA A 76 3.56 -0.11 15.74
C ALA A 76 4.39 0.57 16.83
N ASP A 77 3.94 1.73 17.34
CA ASP A 77 4.72 2.65 18.19
C ASP A 77 6.06 3.03 17.53
N LEU A 78 6.02 3.37 16.24
CA LEU A 78 7.17 3.74 15.42
C LEU A 78 6.86 4.99 14.59
N MET A 79 7.92 5.65 14.11
CA MET A 79 7.82 6.71 13.10
C MET A 79 8.31 6.19 11.74
N PRO A 80 7.66 6.56 10.62
CA PRO A 80 8.17 6.23 9.28
C PRO A 80 9.55 6.83 9.04
N THR A 81 10.46 6.05 8.45
CA THR A 81 11.78 6.53 7.97
C THR A 81 11.76 6.91 6.49
N PHE A 82 10.59 6.92 5.88
CA PHE A 82 10.33 7.22 4.48
C PHE A 82 9.09 8.11 4.35
N GLU A 83 8.86 8.64 3.16
CA GLU A 83 7.67 9.42 2.85
C GLU A 83 6.74 8.66 1.91
N LEU A 84 5.43 8.85 2.06
CA LEU A 84 4.43 8.44 1.08
C LEU A 84 3.82 9.69 0.45
N LYS A 85 3.85 9.78 -0.88
CA LYS A 85 3.27 10.90 -1.63
C LYS A 85 2.31 10.37 -2.70
N PRO A 86 1.26 11.13 -3.03
CA PRO A 86 0.36 10.76 -4.11
C PRO A 86 1.05 11.00 -5.47
N LEU A 87 0.65 10.24 -6.50
CA LEU A 87 1.30 10.25 -7.83
C LEU A 87 1.44 11.66 -8.43
N GLU A 88 0.48 12.56 -8.18
CA GLU A 88 0.46 13.92 -8.69
C GLU A 88 1.67 14.75 -8.25
N VAL A 89 2.32 14.39 -7.13
CA VAL A 89 3.55 15.05 -6.67
C VAL A 89 4.73 14.75 -7.60
N PHE A 90 4.72 13.59 -8.27
CA PHE A 90 5.82 13.14 -9.11
C PHE A 90 5.64 13.55 -10.57
N VAL A 91 4.41 13.47 -11.09
CA VAL A 91 4.14 13.64 -12.53
C VAL A 91 3.24 14.84 -12.84
N GLY A 92 2.69 15.51 -11.82
CA GLY A 92 1.66 16.53 -12.02
C GLY A 92 0.27 15.93 -12.20
N ARG A 93 -0.77 16.78 -12.14
CA ARG A 93 -2.17 16.33 -12.11
C ARG A 93 -2.66 15.78 -13.44
N GLU A 94 -2.22 16.37 -14.55
CA GLU A 94 -2.66 15.99 -15.89
C GLU A 94 -2.15 14.58 -16.23
N ASP A 95 -0.84 14.36 -16.11
CA ASP A 95 -0.21 13.06 -16.35
C ASP A 95 -0.71 11.98 -15.37
N ALA A 96 -0.90 12.32 -14.09
CA ALA A 96 -1.46 11.39 -13.11
C ALA A 96 -2.86 10.92 -13.51
N SER A 97 -3.71 11.83 -14.01
CA SER A 97 -5.04 11.48 -14.51
C SER A 97 -4.97 10.52 -15.70
N GLU A 98 -4.01 10.69 -16.61
CA GLU A 98 -3.83 9.75 -17.73
C GLU A 98 -3.36 8.38 -17.26
N ILE A 99 -2.45 8.33 -16.28
CA ILE A 99 -1.98 7.07 -15.69
C ILE A 99 -3.12 6.34 -14.99
N TYR A 100 -3.92 7.03 -14.18
CA TYR A 100 -5.06 6.42 -13.48
C TYR A 100 -6.10 5.83 -14.44
N GLN A 101 -6.34 6.46 -15.58
CA GLN A 101 -7.26 5.94 -16.60
C GLN A 101 -6.79 4.62 -17.24
N ARG A 102 -5.50 4.29 -17.12
CA ARG A 102 -4.91 3.04 -17.62
C ARG A 102 -4.93 1.93 -16.57
N LEU A 103 -5.30 2.22 -15.32
CA LEU A 103 -5.40 1.20 -14.28
C LEU A 103 -6.55 0.23 -14.55
N PRO A 104 -6.36 -1.07 -14.31
CA PRO A 104 -7.40 -2.06 -14.53
C PRO A 104 -8.55 -1.89 -13.52
N THR A 105 -9.78 -2.02 -13.99
CA THR A 105 -10.94 -2.16 -13.10
C THR A 105 -11.01 -3.59 -12.59
N THR A 106 -10.57 -3.82 -11.36
CA THR A 106 -10.61 -5.15 -10.72
C THR A 106 -11.81 -5.24 -9.76
N ARG A 107 -12.43 -6.42 -9.69
CA ARG A 107 -13.48 -6.69 -8.70
C ARG A 107 -12.91 -7.07 -7.34
N HIS A 108 -11.70 -7.62 -7.34
CA HIS A 108 -10.97 -8.02 -6.13
C HIS A 108 -9.65 -7.26 -6.05
N HIS A 109 -9.43 -6.60 -4.92
CA HIS A 109 -8.28 -5.72 -4.70
C HIS A 109 -7.26 -6.37 -3.78
N ARG A 110 -6.00 -6.41 -4.20
CA ARG A 110 -4.87 -6.96 -3.45
C ARG A 110 -3.70 -5.99 -3.55
N ALA A 111 -3.21 -5.53 -2.40
CA ALA A 111 -2.19 -4.48 -2.29
C ALA A 111 -1.02 -4.63 -3.29
N LEU A 112 -0.37 -5.79 -3.36
CA LEU A 112 0.75 -6.00 -4.29
C LEU A 112 0.33 -5.93 -5.76
N ASN A 113 -0.83 -6.48 -6.11
CA ASN A 113 -1.32 -6.46 -7.49
C ASN A 113 -1.67 -5.03 -7.91
N ASP A 114 -2.34 -4.29 -7.02
CA ASP A 114 -2.73 -2.90 -7.26
C ASP A 114 -1.48 -2.00 -7.41
N ALA A 115 -0.50 -2.13 -6.50
CA ALA A 115 0.78 -1.42 -6.60
C ALA A 115 1.58 -1.79 -7.86
N THR A 116 1.56 -3.06 -8.27
CA THR A 116 2.21 -3.52 -9.51
C THR A 116 1.52 -2.96 -10.74
N ALA A 117 0.19 -2.86 -10.74
CA ALA A 117 -0.57 -2.26 -11.82
C ALA A 117 -0.23 -0.77 -11.97
N LEU A 118 -0.14 -0.05 -10.85
CA LEU A 118 0.31 1.35 -10.82
C LEU A 118 1.73 1.49 -11.38
N MET A 119 2.67 0.67 -10.91
CA MET A 119 4.05 0.69 -11.40
C MET A 119 4.13 0.46 -12.92
N ASN A 120 3.39 -0.53 -13.44
CA ASN A 120 3.35 -0.84 -14.86
C ASN A 120 2.72 0.28 -15.68
N ALA A 121 1.65 0.90 -15.19
CA ALA A 121 1.01 2.04 -15.85
C ALA A 121 1.98 3.24 -15.93
N CYS A 122 2.70 3.54 -14.84
CA CYS A 122 3.75 4.56 -14.83
C CYS A 122 4.87 4.24 -15.84
N ARG A 123 5.38 3.01 -15.89
CA ARG A 123 6.40 2.61 -16.87
C ARG A 123 5.92 2.78 -18.30
N ALA A 124 4.74 2.27 -18.62
CA ALA A 124 4.14 2.41 -19.94
C ALA A 124 3.88 3.87 -20.33
N PHE A 125 3.65 4.75 -19.35
CA PHE A 125 3.52 6.19 -19.59
C PHE A 125 4.86 6.84 -19.96
N PHE A 126 5.95 6.49 -19.29
CA PHE A 126 7.28 7.07 -19.54
C PHE A 126 8.05 6.42 -20.69
N GLU A 127 7.70 5.20 -21.09
CA GLU A 127 8.28 4.52 -22.25
C GLU A 127 7.60 4.90 -23.59
N ALA A 128 6.45 5.57 -23.52
CA ALA A 128 5.69 6.06 -24.69
C ALA A 128 6.23 7.40 -25.21
#